data_AF-A0A7W1HK83-F1
#
_entry.id   AF-A0A7W1HK83-F1
#
_cell.length_a   1.000
_cell.length_b   1.000
_cell.length_c   1.000
_cell.angle_alpha   90.00
_cell.angle_beta   90.00
_cell.angle_gamma   90.00
#
_symmetry.space_group_name_H-M   'P 1'
#
loop_
_entity.id
_entity.type
_entity.pdbx_description
1 polymer ?
#
loop_
_entity_poly.entity_id
_entity_poly.type
_entity_poly.pdbx_seq_one_letter_code
_entity_poly.pdbx_strand_id
1 'polypeptide(L)'
;SWPQIFLKNYGESEDFANAWVAALEPFGIERSTWICPTIQELLRNPDYKDPANARLDYISTGFDDKPTSPHQWPRQPWFIETGDVHGNGNLIIFTDGSIAETNDVLTK
;
A
#
# COMPACT_ATOMS: atom_id res chain seq x y z
N SER A 1 -14.68 6.70 6.00
CA SER A 1 -13.54 6.69 6.93
C SER A 1 -12.46 5.80 6.34
N TRP A 2 -11.18 6.07 6.65
CA TRP A 2 -10.08 5.23 6.19
C TRP A 2 -10.08 3.87 6.92
N PRO A 3 -9.89 2.73 6.23
CA PRO A 3 -9.79 1.43 6.89
C PRO A 3 -8.61 1.36 7.88
N GLN A 4 -8.86 0.88 9.09
CA GLN A 4 -7.83 0.68 10.11
C GLN A 4 -7.42 -0.80 10.16
N ILE A 5 -6.54 -1.19 9.25
CA ILE A 5 -6.04 -2.57 9.12
C ILE A 5 -4.56 -2.56 9.49
N PHE A 6 -4.24 -3.13 10.65
CA PHE A 6 -2.88 -3.14 11.19
C PHE A 6 -2.26 -4.52 11.06
N LEU A 7 -1.02 -4.60 10.56
CA LEU A 7 -0.29 -5.87 10.39
C LEU A 7 -0.27 -6.74 11.66
N LYS A 8 -0.13 -6.12 12.85
CA LYS A 8 -0.12 -6.80 14.15
C LYS A 8 -1.38 -7.62 14.47
N ASN A 9 -2.48 -7.39 13.74
CA ASN A 9 -3.75 -8.09 13.93
C ASN A 9 -3.84 -9.38 13.11
N TYR A 10 -2.83 -9.72 12.31
CA TYR A 10 -2.81 -10.84 11.38
C TYR A 10 -1.62 -11.75 11.68
N GLY A 11 -1.83 -13.06 11.62
CA GLY A 11 -0.78 -14.07 11.84
C GLY A 11 0.04 -14.35 10.58
N GLU A 12 -0.57 -14.20 9.41
CA GLU A 12 0.02 -14.43 8.09
C GLU A 12 -0.03 -13.14 7.25
N SER A 13 0.96 -12.94 6.38
CA SER A 13 1.05 -11.76 5.49
C SER A 13 -0.10 -11.70 4.49
N GLU A 14 -0.56 -12.87 4.04
CA GLU A 14 -1.60 -13.09 3.06
C GLU A 14 -2.97 -12.67 3.62
N ASP A 15 -3.21 -12.90 4.91
CA ASP A 15 -4.44 -12.50 5.57
C ASP A 15 -4.51 -10.97 5.71
N PHE A 16 -3.39 -10.35 6.08
CA PHE A 16 -3.27 -8.88 6.08
C PHE A 16 -3.51 -8.32 4.68
N ALA A 17 -2.97 -8.99 3.66
CA ALA A 17 -3.13 -8.57 2.28
C ALA A 17 -4.57 -8.68 1.78
N ASN A 18 -5.20 -9.83 2.02
CA ASN A 18 -6.59 -10.07 1.65
C ASN A 18 -7.54 -9.09 2.36
N ALA A 19 -7.24 -8.69 3.60
CA ALA A 19 -8.04 -7.70 4.32
C ALA A 19 -8.03 -6.32 3.63
N TRP A 20 -6.86 -5.86 3.15
CA TRP A 20 -6.76 -4.60 2.41
C TRP A 20 -7.45 -4.66 1.04
N VAL A 21 -7.27 -5.77 0.32
CA VAL A 21 -7.96 -6.01 -0.96
C VAL A 21 -9.47 -5.95 -0.74
N ALA A 22 -10.01 -6.69 0.22
CA ALA A 22 -11.44 -6.72 0.51
C ALA A 22 -11.98 -5.35 0.96
N ALA A 23 -11.19 -4.59 1.72
CA ALA A 23 -11.59 -3.26 2.19
C ALA A 23 -11.70 -2.24 1.05
N LEU A 24 -10.87 -2.36 0.00
CA LEU A 24 -10.84 -1.41 -1.11
C LEU A 24 -11.56 -1.90 -2.38
N GLU A 25 -11.94 -3.17 -2.46
CA GLU A 25 -12.73 -3.75 -3.57
C GLU A 25 -14.02 -2.95 -3.88
N PRO A 26 -14.83 -2.48 -2.89
CA PRO A 26 -16.01 -1.66 -3.17
C PRO A 26 -15.72 -0.32 -3.87
N PHE A 27 -14.46 0.12 -3.87
CA PHE A 27 -13.99 1.34 -4.53
C PHE A 27 -13.33 1.06 -5.88
N GLY A 28 -13.39 -0.19 -6.37
CA GLY A 28 -12.81 -0.61 -7.66
C GLY A 28 -11.30 -0.86 -7.62
N ILE A 29 -10.70 -1.01 -6.44
CA ILE A 29 -9.28 -1.35 -6.31
C ILE A 29 -9.12 -2.86 -6.41
N GLU A 30 -8.51 -3.32 -7.49
CA GLU A 30 -8.25 -4.74 -7.74
C GLU A 30 -6.95 -5.23 -7.08
N ARG A 31 -6.79 -6.55 -6.95
CA ARG A 31 -5.55 -7.18 -6.45
C ARG A 31 -4.30 -6.73 -7.20
N SER A 32 -4.40 -6.60 -8.52
CA SER A 32 -3.30 -6.15 -9.40
C SER A 32 -2.75 -4.76 -9.02
N THR A 33 -3.58 -3.88 -8.47
CA THR A 33 -3.17 -2.52 -8.05
C THR A 33 -2.14 -2.55 -6.92
N TRP A 34 -2.17 -3.59 -6.09
CA TRP A 34 -1.27 -3.75 -4.94
C TRP A 34 0.09 -4.37 -5.29
N ILE A 35 0.25 -4.78 -6.55
CA ILE A 35 1.40 -5.53 -7.02
C ILE A 35 2.32 -4.60 -7.80
N CYS A 36 3.53 -4.41 -7.31
CA CYS A 36 4.59 -3.75 -8.07
C CYS A 36 5.04 -4.68 -9.20
N PRO A 37 4.96 -4.25 -10.48
CA PRO A 37 5.38 -5.09 -11.61
C PRO A 37 6.84 -5.55 -11.52
N THR A 38 7.72 -4.69 -11.01
CA THR A 38 9.15 -5.01 -10.83
C THR A 38 9.34 -6.09 -9.77
N ILE A 39 8.70 -5.97 -8.62
CA ILE A 39 8.76 -6.99 -7.55
C ILE A 39 8.15 -8.30 -8.05
N GLN A 40 7.04 -8.22 -8.79
CA GLN A 40 6.40 -9.38 -9.39
C GLN A 40 7.34 -10.17 -10.31
N GLU A 41 8.11 -9.48 -11.15
CA GLU A 41 9.13 -10.10 -12.00
C GLU A 41 10.27 -10.73 -11.17
N LEU A 42 10.78 -10.00 -10.16
CA LEU A 42 11.84 -10.47 -9.26
C LEU A 42 11.45 -11.74 -8.49
N LEU A 43 10.16 -11.86 -8.11
CA LEU A 43 9.60 -13.03 -7.44
C LEU A 43 9.25 -14.17 -8.41
N ARG A 44 9.59 -14.04 -9.71
CA ARG A 44 9.30 -15.03 -10.77
C ARG A 44 7.81 -15.21 -11.05
N ASN A 45 7.04 -14.12 -11.00
CA ASN A 45 5.63 -14.04 -11.38
C ASN A 45 4.71 -15.03 -10.66
N PRO A 46 4.66 -15.05 -9.31
CA PRO A 46 3.69 -15.86 -8.58
C PRO A 46 2.25 -15.43 -8.91
N ASP A 47 1.28 -16.35 -8.89
CA ASP A 47 -0.11 -16.00 -9.16
C ASP A 47 -0.73 -15.25 -7.98
N TYR A 48 -0.66 -13.93 -8.00
CA TYR A 48 -1.24 -13.04 -6.99
C TYR A 48 -2.79 -13.02 -7.00
N LYS A 49 -3.43 -13.70 -7.96
CA LYS A 49 -4.89 -13.88 -7.95
C LYS A 49 -5.31 -15.00 -7.02
N ASP A 50 -4.42 -15.92 -6.69
CA ASP A 50 -4.64 -16.91 -5.64
C ASP A 50 -4.62 -16.20 -4.27
N PRO A 51 -5.69 -16.27 -3.46
CA PRO A 51 -5.68 -15.73 -2.11
C PRO A 51 -4.53 -16.23 -1.22
N ALA A 52 -4.02 -17.43 -1.47
CA ALA A 52 -2.88 -18.01 -0.75
C ALA A 52 -1.53 -17.39 -1.14
N ASN A 53 -1.50 -16.57 -2.20
CA ASN A 53 -0.34 -15.77 -2.62
C ASN A 53 -0.65 -14.26 -2.51
N ALA A 54 -1.67 -13.88 -1.75
CA ALA A 54 -2.07 -12.48 -1.63
C ALA A 54 -0.91 -11.66 -1.06
N ARG A 55 -0.60 -10.54 -1.71
CA ARG A 55 0.54 -9.70 -1.37
C ARG A 55 0.19 -8.24 -1.56
N LEU A 56 0.72 -7.40 -0.67
CA LEU A 56 0.80 -5.96 -0.88
C LEU A 56 2.27 -5.59 -0.98
N ASP A 57 2.65 -5.00 -2.10
CA ASP A 57 3.97 -4.40 -2.26
C ASP A 57 4.03 -3.00 -1.61
N TYR A 58 2.99 -2.60 -0.88
CA TYR A 58 2.82 -1.31 -0.22
C TYR A 58 2.39 -1.45 1.25
N ILE A 59 2.95 -0.61 2.12
CA ILE A 59 2.56 -0.47 3.53
C ILE A 59 1.58 0.69 3.65
N SER A 60 0.46 0.46 4.31
CA SER A 60 -0.54 1.49 4.60
C SER A 60 -0.16 2.33 5.82
N THR A 61 -0.55 3.60 5.77
CA THR A 61 -0.50 4.47 6.95
C THR A 61 -1.67 4.15 7.87
N GLY A 62 -1.35 3.85 9.14
CA GLY A 62 -2.34 3.75 10.20
C GLY A 62 -2.77 5.13 10.68
N PHE A 63 -4.06 5.35 10.88
CA PHE A 63 -4.59 6.57 11.49
C PHE A 63 -5.32 6.25 12.81
N ASP A 64 -5.73 7.29 13.53
CA ASP A 64 -6.70 7.09 14.61
C ASP A 64 -8.12 6.86 14.05
N ASP A 65 -9.09 6.70 14.94
CA ASP A 65 -10.49 6.48 14.60
C ASP A 65 -11.22 7.75 14.12
N LYS A 66 -10.55 8.91 14.10
CA LYS A 66 -11.17 10.16 13.66
C LYS A 66 -11.27 10.20 12.14
N PRO A 67 -12.47 10.45 11.57
CA PRO A 67 -12.66 10.51 10.12
C PRO A 67 -11.78 11.55 9.40
N THR A 68 -11.33 12.59 10.12
CA THR A 68 -10.56 13.71 9.57
C THR A 68 -9.05 13.46 9.53
N SER A 69 -8.52 12.54 10.34
CA SER A 69 -7.07 12.32 10.45
C SER A 69 -6.39 11.96 9.12
N PRO A 70 -6.98 11.12 8.25
CA PRO A 70 -6.44 10.87 6.92
C PRO A 70 -6.31 12.13 6.05
N HIS A 71 -7.05 13.21 6.34
CA HIS A 71 -7.06 14.44 5.54
C HIS A 71 -6.49 15.64 6.32
N GLN A 72 -5.88 15.40 7.49
CA GLN A 72 -5.39 16.48 8.35
C GLN A 72 -4.27 17.29 7.70
N TRP A 73 -3.43 16.64 6.89
CA TRP A 73 -2.34 17.29 6.16
C TRP A 73 -2.51 17.07 4.65
N PRO A 74 -2.32 18.13 3.82
CA PRO A 74 -2.50 18.03 2.37
C PRO A 74 -1.61 16.98 1.70
N ARG A 75 -0.41 16.73 2.25
CA ARG A 75 0.55 15.73 1.75
C ARG A 75 0.77 14.60 2.75
N GLN A 76 -0.30 14.13 3.38
CA GLN A 76 -0.23 12.95 4.24
C GLN A 76 0.03 11.68 3.38
N PRO A 77 1.00 10.83 3.72
CA PRO A 77 1.14 9.54 3.05
C PRO A 77 -0.06 8.63 3.35
N TRP A 78 -0.55 7.93 2.34
CA TRP A 78 -1.51 6.83 2.48
C TRP A 78 -0.84 5.48 2.35
N PHE A 79 0.03 5.33 1.34
CA PHE A 79 0.80 4.12 1.11
C PHE A 79 2.25 4.45 0.80
N ILE A 80 3.15 3.56 1.18
CA ILE A 80 4.58 3.62 0.83
C ILE A 80 4.97 2.23 0.33
N GLU A 81 5.63 2.15 -0.81
CA GLU A 81 6.15 0.89 -1.36
C GLU A 81 7.12 0.22 -0.36
N THR A 82 7.10 -1.10 -0.29
CA THR A 82 7.96 -1.88 0.61
C THR A 82 9.41 -1.94 0.15
N GLY A 83 9.66 -1.82 -1.17
CA GLY A 83 10.99 -1.88 -1.77
C GLY A 83 11.36 -0.63 -2.54
N ASP A 84 12.64 -0.26 -2.53
CA ASP A 84 13.22 0.74 -3.44
C ASP A 84 13.77 0.02 -4.68
N VAL A 85 12.86 -0.50 -5.50
CA VAL A 85 13.22 -1.22 -6.73
C VAL A 85 13.44 -0.29 -7.92
N HIS A 86 13.21 1.01 -7.73
CA HIS A 86 13.30 2.06 -8.74
C HIS A 86 14.58 2.92 -8.60
N GLY A 87 15.23 2.91 -7.43
CA GLY A 87 16.58 3.45 -7.21
C GLY A 87 16.62 4.91 -6.73
N ASN A 88 15.47 5.52 -6.44
CA ASN A 88 15.37 6.88 -5.88
C ASN A 88 14.50 6.91 -4.60
N GLY A 89 14.45 5.79 -3.88
CA GLY A 89 13.62 5.61 -2.70
C GLY A 89 12.24 5.04 -3.05
N ASN A 90 11.54 4.56 -2.02
CA ASN A 90 10.23 3.97 -2.16
C ASN A 90 9.22 4.96 -2.76
N LEU A 91 8.29 4.47 -3.58
CA LEU A 91 7.14 5.25 -4.04
C LEU A 91 6.17 5.52 -2.89
N ILE A 92 5.73 6.76 -2.76
CA ILE A 92 4.75 7.23 -1.77
C ILE A 92 3.49 7.66 -2.51
N ILE A 93 2.33 7.16 -2.09
CA ILE A 93 1.02 7.61 -2.55
C ILE A 93 0.45 8.56 -1.49
N PHE A 94 0.10 9.78 -1.90
CA PHE A 94 -0.48 10.81 -1.03
C PHE A 94 -2.02 10.85 -1.12
N THR A 95 -2.64 11.54 -0.17
CA THR A 95 -4.11 11.63 -0.05
C THR A 95 -4.79 12.41 -1.16
N ASP A 96 -4.03 13.25 -1.87
CA ASP A 96 -4.45 13.98 -3.06
C ASP A 96 -4.30 13.14 -4.36
N GLY A 97 -3.86 11.89 -4.23
CA GLY A 97 -3.62 10.97 -5.35
C GLY A 97 -2.28 11.18 -6.05
N SER A 98 -1.46 12.16 -5.62
CA SER A 98 -0.12 12.33 -6.16
C SER A 98 0.80 11.19 -5.71
N ILE A 99 1.83 10.93 -6.53
CA ILE A 99 2.86 9.93 -6.26
C ILE A 99 4.21 10.64 -6.29
N ALA A 100 5.09 10.33 -5.34
CA ALA A 100 6.47 10.79 -5.36
C ALA A 100 7.42 9.74 -4.82
N GLU A 101 8.68 9.80 -5.23
CA GLU A 101 9.75 9.01 -4.65
C GLU A 101 10.23 9.64 -3.34
N THR A 102 10.66 8.80 -2.39
CA THR A 102 10.99 9.27 -1.04
C THR A 102 12.12 10.30 -1.05
N ASN A 103 13.15 10.13 -1.88
CA ASN A 103 14.27 11.08 -1.94
C ASN A 103 13.85 12.45 -2.49
N ASP A 104 12.90 12.52 -3.42
CA ASP A 104 12.37 13.79 -3.95
C ASP A 104 11.58 14.57 -2.89
N VAL A 105 11.03 13.88 -1.89
CA VAL A 105 10.32 14.49 -0.77
C VAL A 105 11.31 15.02 0.27
N LEU A 106 12.42 14.32 0.50
CA LEU A 106 13.41 14.64 1.54
C LEU A 106 14.43 15.70 1.13
N THR A 107 14.63 15.92 -0.17
CA THR A 107 15.65 16.84 -0.70
C THR A 107 15.14 18.28 -0.91
N LYS A 108 13.95 18.60 -0.39
CA LYS A 108 13.36 19.95 -0.46
C LYS A 108 13.68 20.82 0.74
#